data_AF-A0A6M7TY59-F1
#
_entry.id   AF-A0A6M7TY59-F1
#
_cell.length_a   1.000
_cell.length_b   1.000
_cell.length_c   1.000
_cell.angle_alpha   90.00
_cell.angle_beta   90.00
_cell.angle_gamma   90.00
#
_symmetry.space_group_name_H-M   'P 1'
#
loop_
_entity.id
_entity.type
_entity.pdbx_description
1 polymer ?
#
loop_
_entity_poly.entity_id
_entity_poly.type
_entity_poly.pdbx_seq_one_letter_code
_entity_poly.pdbx_strand_id
1 'polypeptide(L)'
;MDQVSPAPFSSADFRARFAAQPQAHAGDDYGDHRFNPGHPRLNQGKALRDAAVLIPVVDHDGEATVLLTKRAEKLRSHSGQVAFPGGTIDPTDASPEAAALRETFEEIGLGRDRIEIIGRMPDYVAGSGYRIAPVLGIVRPGFQLTLNADEVDAAFEVPLHFLMDPLNHKRDSRMWNDLEWFFYDMPYGDRRIWGVTAGIIRTLYERLYA
;
A
#
# COMPACT_ATOMS: atom_id res chain seq x y z
N MET A 1 3.84 -30.03 -21.65
CA MET A 1 3.86 -29.87 -20.18
C MET A 1 2.92 -28.72 -19.92
N ASP A 2 1.67 -29.03 -19.58
CA ASP A 2 0.61 -28.03 -19.46
C ASP A 2 0.98 -27.06 -18.33
N GLN A 3 1.26 -25.80 -18.69
CA GLN A 3 1.34 -24.74 -17.68
C GLN A 3 -0.09 -24.50 -17.19
N VAL A 4 -0.41 -25.09 -16.03
CA VAL A 4 -1.63 -24.77 -15.31
C VAL A 4 -1.55 -23.30 -14.92
N SER A 5 -2.46 -22.48 -15.45
CA SER A 5 -2.55 -21.07 -15.06
C SER A 5 -2.75 -20.96 -13.54
N PRO A 6 -2.09 -20.00 -12.87
CA PRO A 6 -2.28 -19.79 -11.44
C PRO A 6 -3.75 -19.57 -11.08
N ALA A 7 -4.16 -20.02 -9.89
CA ALA A 7 -5.50 -19.76 -9.38
C ALA A 7 -5.72 -18.23 -9.23
N PRO A 8 -6.84 -17.66 -9.71
CA PRO A 8 -7.10 -16.22 -9.62
C PRO A 8 -6.95 -15.70 -8.19
N PHE A 9 -6.30 -14.55 -8.02
CA PHE A 9 -6.04 -13.91 -6.72
C PHE A 9 -5.19 -14.73 -5.75
N SER A 10 -4.51 -15.79 -6.20
CA SER A 10 -3.42 -16.42 -5.44
C SER A 10 -2.15 -15.57 -5.49
N SER A 11 -1.19 -15.84 -4.61
CA SER A 11 0.14 -15.20 -4.65
C SER A 11 0.87 -15.46 -5.98
N ALA A 12 0.65 -16.65 -6.57
CA ALA A 12 1.20 -17.05 -7.85
C ALA A 12 0.57 -16.27 -9.02
N ASP A 13 -0.75 -16.03 -8.99
CA ASP A 13 -1.45 -15.16 -9.96
C ASP A 13 -0.96 -13.71 -9.82
N PHE A 14 -0.88 -13.21 -8.59
CA PHE A 14 -0.36 -11.87 -8.31
C PHE A 14 1.06 -11.68 -8.86
N ARG A 15 1.96 -12.64 -8.60
CA ARG A 15 3.33 -12.65 -9.14
C ARG A 15 3.34 -12.69 -10.66
N ALA A 16 2.55 -13.57 -11.27
CA ALA A 16 2.48 -13.71 -12.73
C ALA A 16 1.99 -12.42 -13.40
N ARG A 17 0.95 -11.78 -12.84
CA ARG A 17 0.44 -10.48 -13.30
C ARG A 17 1.49 -9.40 -13.20
N PHE A 18 2.20 -9.30 -12.07
CA PHE A 18 3.27 -8.33 -11.91
C PHE A 18 4.41 -8.56 -12.91
N ALA A 19 4.85 -9.81 -13.09
CA ALA A 19 5.91 -10.15 -14.05
C ALA A 19 5.54 -9.87 -15.51
N ALA A 20 4.25 -9.90 -15.84
CA ALA A 20 3.75 -9.56 -17.17
C ALA A 20 3.64 -8.05 -17.41
N GLN A 21 3.72 -7.21 -16.37
CA GLN A 21 3.64 -5.77 -16.54
C GLN A 21 4.93 -5.20 -17.15
N PRO A 22 4.81 -4.25 -18.09
CA PRO A 22 5.96 -3.45 -18.48
C PRO A 22 6.49 -2.70 -17.25
N GLN A 23 7.82 -2.57 -17.19
CA GLN A 23 8.45 -1.70 -16.20
C GLN A 23 7.87 -0.30 -16.33
N ALA A 24 7.50 0.29 -15.21
CA ALA A 24 7.05 1.67 -15.19
C ALA A 24 8.17 2.60 -15.65
N HIS A 25 7.82 3.60 -16.45
CA HIS A 25 8.79 4.61 -16.88
C HIS A 25 9.03 5.63 -15.76
N ALA A 26 10.27 6.10 -15.66
CA ALA A 26 10.62 7.20 -14.76
C ALA A 26 9.85 8.46 -15.20
N GLY A 27 9.04 9.03 -14.30
CA GLY A 27 8.24 10.25 -14.54
C GLY A 27 6.72 10.03 -14.60
N ASP A 28 6.24 8.78 -14.61
CA ASP A 28 4.82 8.49 -14.37
C ASP A 28 4.55 8.56 -12.87
N ASP A 29 4.43 9.78 -12.33
CA ASP A 29 3.99 9.93 -10.94
C ASP A 29 2.53 9.44 -10.83
N TYR A 30 2.30 8.50 -9.92
CA TYR A 30 0.96 8.17 -9.45
C TYR A 30 0.72 8.95 -8.16
N GLY A 31 -0.54 9.13 -7.75
CA GLY A 31 -0.81 9.88 -6.53
C GLY A 31 -2.09 10.67 -6.55
N ASP A 32 -2.25 11.48 -5.50
CA ASP A 32 -3.45 12.28 -5.27
C ASP A 32 -3.70 13.31 -6.39
N HIS A 33 -2.66 13.71 -7.12
CA HIS A 33 -2.76 14.65 -8.24
C HIS A 33 -3.56 14.12 -9.43
N ARG A 34 -3.64 12.80 -9.62
CA ARG A 34 -4.50 12.19 -10.65
C ARG A 34 -5.97 12.32 -10.32
N PHE A 35 -6.31 12.37 -9.03
CA PHE A 35 -7.69 12.51 -8.56
C PHE A 35 -8.07 13.98 -8.30
N ASN A 36 -7.07 14.83 -8.08
CA ASN A 36 -7.20 16.24 -7.71
C ASN A 36 -6.37 17.15 -8.63
N PRO A 37 -6.63 17.15 -9.96
CA PRO A 37 -5.80 17.88 -10.90
C PRO A 37 -5.82 19.39 -10.60
N GLY A 38 -4.64 19.99 -10.50
CA GLY A 38 -4.49 21.43 -10.24
C GLY A 38 -4.76 21.88 -8.81
N HIS A 39 -4.98 20.96 -7.86
CA HIS A 39 -5.26 21.32 -6.48
C HIS A 39 -4.05 22.01 -5.81
N PRO A 40 -4.20 23.22 -5.20
CA PRO A 40 -3.08 24.01 -4.68
C PRO A 40 -2.19 23.30 -3.65
N ARG A 41 -2.76 22.35 -2.90
CA ARG A 41 -2.01 21.54 -1.92
C ARG A 41 -0.93 20.65 -2.55
N LEU A 42 -1.09 20.28 -3.82
CA LEU A 42 -0.13 19.48 -4.57
C LEU A 42 0.99 20.35 -5.17
N ASN A 43 0.73 21.65 -5.33
CA ASN A 43 1.63 22.62 -5.96
C ASN A 43 2.46 23.40 -4.92
N GLN A 44 3.02 22.72 -3.92
CA GLN A 44 3.71 23.45 -2.84
C GLN A 44 5.19 23.79 -3.10
N GLY A 45 5.80 23.38 -4.21
CA GLY A 45 7.20 23.71 -4.52
C GLY A 45 8.22 23.26 -3.45
N LYS A 46 7.79 22.46 -2.47
CA LYS A 46 8.62 21.90 -1.41
C LYS A 46 9.15 20.56 -1.88
N ALA A 47 10.40 20.26 -1.48
CA ALA A 47 10.95 18.92 -1.64
C ALA A 47 10.05 17.90 -0.93
N LEU A 48 9.69 16.84 -1.65
CA LEU A 48 8.92 15.73 -1.09
C LEU A 48 9.78 14.96 -0.11
N ARG A 49 9.16 14.43 0.95
CA ARG A 49 9.80 13.48 1.86
C ARG A 49 9.65 12.07 1.29
N ASP A 50 10.73 11.33 1.23
CA ASP A 50 10.71 9.97 0.71
C ASP A 50 10.28 8.99 1.80
N ALA A 51 9.36 8.10 1.45
CA ALA A 51 8.81 7.07 2.32
C ALA A 51 8.69 5.76 1.54
N ALA A 52 8.65 4.63 2.24
CA ALA A 52 8.43 3.33 1.64
C ALA A 52 7.41 2.53 2.45
N VAL A 53 6.52 1.85 1.74
CA VAL A 53 5.54 0.94 2.35
C VAL A 53 5.66 -0.43 1.72
N LEU A 54 5.47 -1.48 2.53
CA LEU A 54 5.34 -2.83 2.04
C LEU A 54 3.87 -3.09 1.71
N ILE A 55 3.61 -3.72 0.56
CA ILE A 55 2.35 -4.36 0.21
C ILE A 55 2.55 -5.86 0.42
N PRO A 56 2.32 -6.35 1.66
CA PRO A 56 2.53 -7.75 2.01
C PRO A 56 1.35 -8.61 1.54
N VAL A 57 1.55 -9.34 0.45
CA VAL A 57 0.60 -10.32 -0.06
C VAL A 57 0.88 -11.67 0.61
N VAL A 58 0.01 -12.09 1.52
CA VAL A 58 0.15 -13.36 2.25
C VAL A 58 -0.33 -14.51 1.39
N ASP A 59 0.51 -15.52 1.26
CA ASP A 59 0.25 -16.71 0.44
C ASP A 59 -0.51 -17.78 1.25
N HIS A 60 -1.82 -17.61 1.43
CA HIS A 60 -2.66 -18.71 1.91
C HIS A 60 -3.05 -19.62 0.75
N ASP A 61 -3.04 -20.93 0.98
CA ASP A 61 -3.26 -21.97 -0.04
C ASP A 61 -4.49 -21.69 -0.91
N GLY A 62 -4.26 -21.17 -2.13
CA GLY A 62 -5.29 -20.90 -3.13
C GLY A 62 -5.95 -19.51 -3.08
N GLU A 63 -5.76 -18.73 -2.02
CA GLU A 63 -6.34 -17.39 -1.88
C GLU A 63 -5.37 -16.45 -1.16
N ALA A 64 -4.88 -15.42 -1.85
CA ALA A 64 -4.01 -14.45 -1.20
C ALA A 64 -4.81 -13.40 -0.42
N THR A 65 -4.21 -12.92 0.66
CA THR A 65 -4.68 -11.76 1.41
C THR A 65 -3.61 -10.68 1.42
N VAL A 66 -3.97 -9.47 1.86
CA VAL A 66 -3.04 -8.37 2.06
C VAL A 66 -3.06 -7.96 3.52
N LEU A 67 -1.89 -7.97 4.16
CA LEU A 67 -1.73 -7.56 5.54
C LEU A 67 -1.67 -6.02 5.65
N LEU A 68 -2.54 -5.46 6.48
CA LEU A 68 -2.66 -4.03 6.74
C LEU A 68 -2.57 -3.76 8.25
N THR A 69 -2.23 -2.53 8.60
CA THR A 69 -2.16 -2.04 9.98
C THR A 69 -3.23 -0.99 10.22
N LYS A 70 -3.72 -0.90 11.46
CA LYS A 70 -4.47 0.25 11.97
C LYS A 70 -3.52 1.05 12.85
N ARG A 71 -3.24 2.29 12.44
CA ARG A 71 -2.37 3.21 13.19
C ARG A 71 -2.96 3.54 14.55
N ALA A 72 -2.10 3.68 15.55
CA ALA A 72 -2.52 3.94 16.92
C ALA A 72 -3.31 5.25 17.06
N GLU A 73 -4.42 5.22 17.79
CA GLU A 73 -5.29 6.40 17.96
C GLU A 73 -4.57 7.60 18.62
N LYS A 74 -3.51 7.33 19.38
CA LYS A 74 -2.72 8.34 20.11
C LYS A 74 -1.74 9.16 19.24
N LEU A 75 -1.57 8.79 17.96
CA LEU A 75 -0.62 9.47 17.07
C LEU A 75 -1.11 10.86 16.67
N ARG A 76 -0.18 11.82 16.56
CA ARG A 76 -0.48 13.23 16.20
C ARG A 76 -1.00 13.40 14.76
N SER A 77 -0.69 12.45 13.88
CA SER A 77 -1.06 12.46 12.47
C SER A 77 -1.55 11.10 12.04
N HIS A 78 -2.58 11.06 11.18
CA HIS A 78 -3.12 9.82 10.61
C HIS A 78 -3.60 8.81 11.66
N SER A 79 -3.99 9.30 12.85
CA SER A 79 -4.56 8.51 13.94
C SER A 79 -5.74 7.66 13.45
N GLY A 80 -5.74 6.38 13.84
CA GLY A 80 -6.78 5.40 13.52
C GLY A 80 -6.87 4.98 12.05
N GLN A 81 -6.02 5.51 11.15
CA GLN A 81 -6.08 5.20 9.73
C GLN A 81 -5.55 3.80 9.43
N VAL A 82 -6.17 3.14 8.45
CA VAL A 82 -5.64 1.90 7.89
C VAL A 82 -4.51 2.23 6.92
N ALA A 83 -3.38 1.54 7.08
CA ALA A 83 -2.18 1.72 6.27
C ALA A 83 -1.55 0.38 5.90
N PHE A 84 -0.72 0.43 4.87
CA PHE A 84 0.34 -0.55 4.69
C PHE A 84 1.41 -0.35 5.76
N PRO A 85 2.07 -1.42 6.25
CA PRO A 85 3.22 -1.24 7.12
C PRO A 85 4.35 -0.52 6.37
N GLY A 86 4.99 0.44 7.03
CA GLY A 86 5.98 1.30 6.40
C GLY A 86 6.07 2.70 6.97
N GLY A 87 7.08 3.43 6.51
CA GLY A 87 7.43 4.72 7.09
C GLY A 87 8.41 5.53 6.24
N THR A 88 9.10 6.45 6.90
CA THR A 88 10.04 7.36 6.23
C THR A 88 11.30 6.60 5.84
N ILE A 89 11.87 6.91 4.67
CA ILE A 89 13.18 6.36 4.30
C ILE A 89 14.25 7.14 5.05
N ASP A 90 15.01 6.45 5.90
CA ASP A 90 16.11 7.04 6.65
C ASP A 90 17.36 7.20 5.76
N PRO A 91 18.24 8.17 6.05
CA PRO A 91 19.50 8.34 5.32
C PRO A 91 20.42 7.11 5.33
N THR A 92 20.22 6.20 6.30
CA THR A 92 20.97 4.96 6.44
C THR A 92 20.34 3.77 5.71
N ASP A 93 19.11 3.90 5.21
CA ASP A 93 18.47 2.85 4.44
C ASP A 93 19.14 2.73 3.07
N ALA A 94 19.57 1.52 2.73
CA ALA A 94 20.27 1.25 1.47
C ALA A 94 19.37 1.37 0.23
N SER A 95 18.05 1.23 0.42
CA SER A 95 17.04 1.34 -0.63
C SER A 95 15.63 1.51 -0.04
N PRO A 96 14.62 1.87 -0.84
CA PRO A 96 13.22 1.88 -0.41
C PRO A 96 12.74 0.52 0.10
N GLU A 97 13.20 -0.59 -0.49
CA GLU A 97 12.89 -1.94 -0.02
C GLU A 97 13.48 -2.21 1.36
N ALA A 98 14.70 -1.72 1.63
CA ALA A 98 15.32 -1.84 2.95
C ALA A 98 14.51 -1.07 4.01
N ALA A 99 14.08 0.16 3.69
CA ALA A 99 13.23 0.96 4.57
C ALA A 99 11.88 0.27 4.84
N ALA A 100 11.18 -0.20 3.79
CA ALA A 100 9.91 -0.89 3.95
C ALA A 100 10.03 -2.14 4.84
N LEU A 101 11.11 -2.92 4.69
CA LEU A 101 11.36 -4.11 5.52
C LEU A 101 11.71 -3.75 6.97
N ARG A 102 12.52 -2.70 7.20
CA ARG A 102 12.85 -2.20 8.54
C ARG A 102 11.59 -1.75 9.26
N GLU A 103 10.82 -0.84 8.65
CA GLU A 103 9.59 -0.29 9.20
C GLU A 103 8.55 -1.38 9.44
N THR A 104 8.39 -2.34 8.51
CA THR A 104 7.49 -3.49 8.71
C THR A 104 7.90 -4.32 9.92
N PHE A 105 9.20 -4.53 10.14
CA PHE A 105 9.69 -5.25 11.31
C PHE A 105 9.46 -4.44 12.60
N GLU A 106 9.71 -3.13 12.58
CA GLU A 106 9.52 -2.24 13.72
C GLU A 106 8.04 -2.11 14.13
N GLU A 107 7.13 -1.96 13.17
CA GLU A 107 5.70 -1.75 13.42
C GLU A 107 4.98 -3.04 13.85
N ILE A 108 5.27 -4.18 13.21
CA ILE A 108 4.49 -5.42 13.38
C ILE A 108 5.31 -6.70 13.63
N GLY A 109 6.64 -6.60 13.72
CA GLY A 109 7.52 -7.73 14.02
C GLY A 109 7.65 -8.77 12.90
N LEU A 110 7.15 -8.48 11.69
CA LEU A 110 7.21 -9.43 10.58
C LEU A 110 8.64 -9.47 10.01
N GLY A 111 9.32 -10.60 10.24
CA GLY A 111 10.71 -10.81 9.84
C GLY A 111 10.91 -10.85 8.32
N ARG A 112 12.01 -10.24 7.86
CA ARG A 112 12.41 -10.22 6.43
C ARG A 112 12.59 -11.61 5.82
N ASP A 113 12.89 -12.63 6.63
CA ASP A 113 13.02 -14.03 6.20
C ASP A 113 11.68 -14.63 5.74
N ARG A 114 10.56 -14.02 6.11
CA ARG A 114 9.21 -14.41 5.66
C ARG A 114 8.77 -13.71 4.38
N ILE A 115 9.50 -12.69 3.95
CA ILE A 115 9.09 -11.78 2.89
C ILE A 115 10.01 -11.97 1.68
N GLU A 116 9.44 -12.34 0.55
CA GLU A 116 10.12 -12.29 -0.74
C GLU A 116 9.69 -11.03 -1.48
N ILE A 117 10.62 -10.09 -1.67
CA ILE A 117 10.37 -8.90 -2.50
C ILE A 117 10.34 -9.31 -3.97
N ILE A 118 9.23 -9.03 -4.64
CA ILE A 118 9.05 -9.34 -6.07
C ILE A 118 9.23 -8.11 -6.96
N GLY A 119 9.19 -6.91 -6.39
CA GLY A 119 9.42 -5.66 -7.11
C GLY A 119 8.78 -4.46 -6.42
N ARG A 120 8.65 -3.36 -7.17
CA ARG A 120 8.09 -2.10 -6.70
C ARG A 120 7.12 -1.53 -7.73
N MET A 121 6.08 -0.87 -7.26
CA MET A 121 5.17 -0.06 -8.08
C MET A 121 5.75 1.35 -8.32
N PRO A 122 5.24 2.09 -9.32
CA PRO A 122 5.48 3.53 -9.41
C PRO A 122 5.27 4.25 -8.09
N ASP A 123 5.99 5.34 -7.88
CA ASP A 123 5.84 6.14 -6.68
C ASP A 123 4.46 6.78 -6.60
N TYR A 124 3.96 6.85 -5.37
CA TYR A 124 2.72 7.51 -5.03
C TYR A 124 3.02 8.84 -4.34
N VAL A 125 2.68 9.95 -5.00
CA VAL A 125 2.80 11.30 -4.45
C VAL A 125 1.53 11.64 -3.67
N ALA A 126 1.66 11.68 -2.35
CA ALA A 126 0.57 12.01 -1.44
C ALA A 126 0.46 13.54 -1.24
N GLY A 127 -0.78 14.03 -1.08
CA GLY A 127 -1.08 15.43 -0.77
C GLY A 127 -0.49 15.93 0.56
N SER A 128 -0.04 15.01 1.42
CA SER A 128 0.70 15.29 2.65
C SER A 128 2.17 15.68 2.41
N GLY A 129 2.68 15.58 1.18
CA GLY A 129 4.06 15.93 0.82
C GLY A 129 5.05 14.75 0.88
N TYR A 130 4.54 13.52 0.86
CA TYR A 130 5.37 12.31 0.75
C TYR A 130 5.40 11.79 -0.68
N ARG A 131 6.59 11.32 -1.10
CA ARG A 131 6.76 10.42 -2.23
C ARG A 131 6.93 9.00 -1.67
N ILE A 132 5.93 8.17 -1.87
CA ILE A 132 5.84 6.86 -1.25
C ILE A 132 6.20 5.81 -2.28
N ALA A 133 7.23 5.02 -2.01
CA ALA A 133 7.64 3.85 -2.79
C ALA A 133 6.86 2.61 -2.32
N PRO A 134 5.91 2.08 -3.11
CA PRO A 134 5.15 0.89 -2.72
C PRO A 134 5.90 -0.37 -3.17
N VAL A 135 6.40 -1.12 -2.19
CA VAL A 135 7.22 -2.32 -2.38
C VAL A 135 6.31 -3.55 -2.31
N LEU A 136 6.39 -4.44 -3.30
CA LEU A 136 5.56 -5.64 -3.37
C LEU A 136 6.31 -6.82 -2.75
N GLY A 137 5.71 -7.47 -1.76
CA GLY A 137 6.29 -8.65 -1.10
C GLY A 137 5.31 -9.81 -1.00
N ILE A 138 5.76 -11.02 -1.32
CA ILE A 138 5.03 -12.25 -1.00
C ILE A 138 5.45 -12.70 0.40
N VAL A 139 4.46 -12.92 1.28
CA VAL A 139 4.67 -13.32 2.66
C VAL A 139 4.30 -14.78 2.85
N ARG A 140 5.25 -15.58 3.34
CA ARG A 140 4.99 -16.97 3.71
C ARG A 140 4.10 -17.02 4.97
N PRO A 141 3.02 -17.81 4.99
CA PRO A 141 2.10 -17.88 6.13
C PRO A 141 2.76 -18.51 7.37
N GLY A 142 2.01 -18.55 8.48
CA GLY A 142 2.48 -19.10 9.76
C GLY A 142 3.49 -18.19 10.48
N PHE A 143 3.34 -16.88 10.32
CA PHE A 143 4.05 -15.87 11.10
C PHE A 143 3.26 -15.53 12.38
N GLN A 144 3.96 -14.94 13.34
CA GLN A 144 3.36 -14.31 14.51
C GLN A 144 3.77 -12.84 14.51
N LEU A 145 2.81 -11.95 14.73
CA LEU A 145 3.06 -10.51 14.75
C LEU A 145 3.32 -10.06 16.19
N THR A 146 4.28 -9.15 16.33
CA THR A 146 4.56 -8.42 17.58
C THR A 146 4.34 -6.95 17.29
N LEU A 147 3.16 -6.43 17.65
CA LEU A 147 2.80 -5.06 17.32
C LEU A 147 3.51 -4.08 18.24
N ASN A 148 4.09 -3.03 17.65
CA ASN A 148 4.52 -1.86 18.40
C ASN A 148 3.28 -1.05 18.79
N ALA A 149 2.84 -1.18 20.04
CA ALA A 149 1.66 -0.49 20.57
C ALA A 149 1.81 1.05 20.62
N ASP A 150 3.00 1.59 20.36
CA ASP A 150 3.19 3.02 20.17
C ASP A 150 2.72 3.53 18.81
N GLU A 151 2.65 2.63 17.82
CA GLU A 151 2.41 2.99 16.42
C GLU A 151 1.23 2.25 15.79
N VAL A 152 0.97 1.02 16.23
CA VAL A 152 -0.03 0.12 15.64
C VAL A 152 -0.96 -0.44 16.72
N ASP A 153 -2.26 -0.16 16.57
CA ASP A 153 -3.30 -0.72 17.45
C ASP A 153 -3.74 -2.12 17.01
N ALA A 154 -3.70 -2.39 15.71
CA ALA A 154 -4.11 -3.69 15.16
C ALA A 154 -3.41 -3.98 13.83
N ALA A 155 -3.20 -5.26 13.54
CA ALA A 155 -2.85 -5.75 12.22
C ALA A 155 -3.90 -6.76 11.76
N PHE A 156 -4.19 -6.77 10.47
CA PHE A 156 -5.24 -7.60 9.91
C PHE A 156 -5.09 -7.81 8.43
N GLU A 157 -5.71 -8.88 7.95
CA GLU A 157 -5.67 -9.25 6.55
C GLU A 157 -6.99 -8.91 5.84
N VAL A 158 -6.90 -8.54 4.57
CA VAL A 158 -8.04 -8.35 3.67
C VAL A 158 -7.83 -9.22 2.44
N PRO A 159 -8.84 -10.02 2.00
CA PRO A 159 -8.72 -10.83 0.79
C PRO A 159 -8.29 -10.00 -0.41
N LEU A 160 -7.34 -10.50 -1.19
CA LEU A 160 -6.86 -9.81 -2.38
C LEU A 160 -7.99 -9.62 -3.39
N HIS A 161 -8.88 -10.60 -3.53
CA HIS A 161 -10.04 -10.50 -4.42
C HIS A 161 -10.95 -9.32 -4.05
N PHE A 162 -11.07 -8.99 -2.75
CA PHE A 162 -11.90 -7.87 -2.29
C PHE A 162 -11.26 -6.54 -2.67
N LEU A 163 -9.94 -6.43 -2.45
CA LEU A 163 -9.17 -5.22 -2.76
C LEU A 163 -9.00 -5.00 -4.27
N MET A 164 -9.14 -6.04 -5.09
CA MET A 164 -9.00 -5.95 -6.54
C MET A 164 -10.37 -5.94 -7.26
N ASP A 165 -11.48 -5.93 -6.52
CA ASP A 165 -12.81 -5.73 -7.09
C ASP A 165 -13.11 -4.22 -7.20
N PRO A 166 -13.24 -3.67 -8.42
CA PRO A 166 -13.50 -2.24 -8.61
C PRO A 166 -14.84 -1.77 -8.02
N LEU A 167 -15.79 -2.68 -7.74
CA LEU A 167 -17.04 -2.32 -7.07
C LEU A 167 -16.83 -1.88 -5.61
N ASN A 168 -15.71 -2.27 -5.00
CA ASN A 168 -15.32 -1.82 -3.65
C ASN A 168 -14.58 -0.47 -3.68
N HIS A 169 -14.22 0.05 -4.85
CA HIS A 169 -13.45 1.29 -5.01
C HIS A 169 -14.37 2.51 -5.14
N LYS A 170 -14.98 2.93 -4.03
CA LYS A 170 -15.86 4.11 -4.02
C LYS A 170 -15.05 5.38 -4.10
N ARG A 171 -15.52 6.35 -4.87
CA ARG A 171 -14.96 7.71 -4.86
C ARG A 171 -15.77 8.57 -3.90
N ASP A 172 -15.07 9.27 -3.02
CA ASP A 172 -15.64 10.19 -2.04
C ASP A 172 -14.86 11.51 -2.08
N SER A 173 -15.37 12.55 -1.43
CA SER A 173 -14.72 13.85 -1.37
C SER A 173 -14.91 14.54 -0.02
N ARG A 174 -14.00 15.46 0.30
CA ARG A 174 -14.10 16.33 1.48
C ARG A 174 -13.72 17.76 1.11
N MET A 175 -14.46 18.71 1.66
CA MET A 175 -14.09 20.12 1.58
C MET A 175 -12.91 20.42 2.50
N TRP A 176 -11.89 21.06 1.95
CA TRP A 176 -10.71 21.50 2.66
C TRP A 176 -10.33 22.92 2.21
N ASN A 177 -10.35 23.90 3.13
CA ASN A 177 -10.09 25.31 2.80
C ASN A 177 -10.90 25.76 1.56
N ASP A 178 -12.19 25.46 1.53
CA ASP A 178 -13.12 25.76 0.44
C ASP A 178 -12.80 25.13 -0.92
N LEU A 179 -11.88 24.15 -0.95
CA LEU A 179 -11.57 23.34 -2.11
C LEU A 179 -11.94 21.88 -1.87
N GLU A 180 -12.53 21.25 -2.87
CA GLU A 180 -12.92 19.84 -2.79
C GLU A 180 -11.70 18.94 -3.02
N TRP A 181 -11.52 17.97 -2.14
CA TRP A 181 -10.48 16.95 -2.21
C TRP A 181 -11.10 15.56 -2.38
N PHE A 182 -10.86 14.95 -3.53
CA PHE A 182 -11.31 13.61 -3.88
C PHE A 182 -10.33 12.52 -3.43
N PHE A 183 -10.88 11.39 -3.00
CA PHE A 183 -10.12 10.20 -2.62
C PHE A 183 -10.92 8.93 -2.87
N TYR A 184 -10.24 7.78 -2.82
CA TYR A 184 -10.90 6.47 -2.80
C TYR A 184 -11.18 6.01 -1.38
N ASP A 185 -12.28 5.27 -1.23
CA ASP A 185 -12.77 4.69 0.00
C ASP A 185 -13.25 3.26 -0.24
N MET A 186 -12.75 2.33 0.57
CA MET A 186 -13.04 0.90 0.50
C MET A 186 -13.42 0.42 1.92
N PRO A 187 -14.72 0.45 2.27
CA PRO A 187 -15.21 -0.05 3.55
C PRO A 187 -15.07 -1.57 3.62
N TYR A 188 -14.46 -2.11 4.68
CA TYR A 188 -14.28 -3.54 4.88
C TYR A 188 -14.56 -3.91 6.35
N GLY A 189 -15.69 -4.60 6.58
CA GLY A 189 -16.16 -4.88 7.93
C GLY A 189 -16.41 -3.59 8.72
N ASP A 190 -15.79 -3.48 9.89
CA ASP A 190 -15.77 -2.28 10.75
C ASP A 190 -14.64 -1.30 10.40
N ARG A 191 -13.83 -1.62 9.39
CA ARG A 191 -12.66 -0.84 8.99
C ARG A 191 -12.92 -0.03 7.73
N ARG A 192 -12.18 1.07 7.61
CA ARG A 192 -12.24 1.97 6.46
C ARG A 192 -10.84 2.10 5.85
N ILE A 193 -10.68 1.64 4.61
CA ILE A 193 -9.44 1.77 3.86
C ILE A 193 -9.62 2.94 2.90
N TRP A 194 -8.95 4.06 3.12
CA TRP A 194 -9.21 5.30 2.39
C TRP A 194 -7.94 6.14 2.20
N GLY A 195 -8.04 7.20 1.40
CA GLY A 195 -6.94 8.14 1.18
C GLY A 195 -5.76 7.49 0.47
N VAL A 196 -4.55 7.72 0.97
CA VAL A 196 -3.29 7.22 0.36
C VAL A 196 -3.31 5.70 0.19
N THR A 197 -3.69 4.95 1.23
CA THR A 197 -3.74 3.48 1.19
C THR A 197 -4.65 2.99 0.08
N ALA A 198 -5.88 3.53 0.00
CA ALA A 198 -6.83 3.20 -1.06
C ALA A 198 -6.33 3.67 -2.45
N GLY A 199 -5.63 4.80 -2.54
CA GLY A 199 -5.00 5.27 -3.77
C GLY A 199 -3.90 4.34 -4.29
N ILE A 200 -3.07 3.80 -3.39
CA ILE A 200 -2.05 2.79 -3.72
C ILE A 200 -2.73 1.49 -4.17
N ILE A 201 -3.77 1.02 -3.47
CA ILE A 201 -4.55 -0.17 -3.87
C ILE A 201 -5.21 0.05 -5.24
N ARG A 202 -5.77 1.23 -5.48
CA ARG A 202 -6.35 1.58 -6.79
C ARG A 202 -5.31 1.51 -7.90
N THR A 203 -4.10 2.00 -7.65
CA THR A 203 -2.98 1.94 -8.59
C THR A 203 -2.57 0.47 -8.85
N LEU A 204 -2.51 -0.34 -7.80
CA LEU A 204 -2.24 -1.78 -7.92
C LEU A 204 -3.28 -2.48 -8.78
N TYR A 205 -4.57 -2.21 -8.54
CA TYR A 205 -5.69 -2.73 -9.34
C TYR A 205 -5.57 -2.32 -10.82
N GLU A 206 -5.40 -1.03 -11.10
CA GLU A 206 -5.32 -0.51 -12.47
C GLU A 206 -4.16 -1.12 -13.26
N ARG A 207 -3.07 -1.48 -12.57
CA ARG A 207 -1.92 -2.10 -13.20
C ARG A 207 -2.07 -3.60 -13.37
N LEU A 208 -2.59 -4.32 -12.39
CA LEU A 208 -2.51 -5.78 -12.37
C LEU A 208 -3.82 -6.51 -12.70
N TYR A 209 -4.96 -5.86 -12.52
CA TYR A 209 -6.29 -6.51 -12.52
C TYR A 209 -7.36 -5.81 -13.37
N ALA A 210 -7.09 -4.63 -13.93
CA ALA A 210 -8.03 -3.89 -14.79
C ALA A 210 -8.08 -4.38 -16.23
#